data_AF-A0A1Z1FDK4-F1
#
_entry.id   AF-A0A1Z1FDK4-F1
#
_cell.length_a   1.000
_cell.length_b   1.000
_cell.length_c   1.000
_cell.angle_alpha   90.00
_cell.angle_beta   90.00
_cell.angle_gamma   90.00
#
_symmetry.space_group_name_H-M   'P 1'
#
loop_
_entity.id
_entity.type
_entity.pdbx_description
1 polymer ?
#
loop_
_entity_poly.entity_id
_entity_poly.type
_entity_poly.pdbx_seq_one_letter_code
_entity_poly.pdbx_strand_id
1 'polypeptide(L)'
;MLALNDPRWATLSHAYGSAQDIPEMLRVLGQDAGRITSIDSEPWFGLWSSLCHQDDVFEASYAAVPHVVEIGTNANGPISFSFFQFPAAVEVARKSGRGPEVPFDLKFAYFAATKKIDDLIAAHRNEDWDIDTLLSVLAAQAVAKGNHRVAAAIMNLDDVLIQRLIDFDFAN
;
A
#
# COMPACT_ATOMS: atom_id res chain seq x y z
N MET A 1 -1.18 10.03 -13.28
CA MET A 1 -1.03 8.58 -13.00
C MET A 1 -0.83 7.86 -14.32
N LEU A 2 -0.02 6.80 -14.35
CA LEU A 2 0.20 6.00 -15.56
C LEU A 2 -1.10 5.26 -15.92
N ALA A 3 -1.65 5.44 -17.13
CA ALA A 3 -2.91 4.79 -17.49
C ALA A 3 -2.77 3.27 -17.53
N LEU A 4 -3.83 2.53 -17.17
CA LEU A 4 -3.79 1.05 -17.12
C LEU A 4 -3.62 0.38 -18.51
N ASN A 5 -3.87 1.11 -19.60
CA ASN A 5 -3.66 0.65 -20.97
C ASN A 5 -2.38 1.22 -21.60
N ASP A 6 -1.56 1.95 -20.85
CA ASP A 6 -0.32 2.52 -21.35
C ASP A 6 0.74 1.40 -21.53
N PRO A 7 1.35 1.25 -22.72
CA PRO A 7 2.34 0.20 -22.96
C PRO A 7 3.61 0.35 -22.09
N ARG A 8 3.85 1.51 -21.48
CA ARG A 8 4.98 1.72 -20.57
C ARG A 8 4.97 0.81 -19.34
N TRP A 9 3.84 0.20 -18.99
CA TRP A 9 3.84 -0.84 -17.94
C TRP A 9 4.82 -1.99 -18.24
N ALA A 10 5.00 -2.36 -19.51
CA ALA A 10 5.97 -3.37 -19.93
C ALA A 10 7.44 -2.91 -19.83
N THR A 11 7.69 -1.60 -19.66
CA THR A 11 9.04 -1.06 -19.44
C THR A 11 9.39 -0.93 -17.97
N LEU A 12 8.41 -1.04 -17.07
CA LEU A 12 8.62 -1.02 -15.62
C LEU A 12 8.92 -2.43 -15.13
N SER A 13 9.69 -2.52 -14.05
CA SER A 13 10.02 -3.77 -13.38
C SER A 13 9.25 -3.98 -12.06
N HIS A 14 9.05 -5.24 -11.72
CA HIS A 14 8.58 -5.77 -10.43
C HIS A 14 9.44 -6.99 -10.02
N ALA A 15 9.15 -7.67 -8.91
CA ALA A 15 9.96 -8.78 -8.38
C ALA A 15 10.27 -9.91 -9.37
N TYR A 16 9.35 -10.19 -10.29
CA TYR A 16 9.45 -11.29 -11.26
C TYR A 16 9.78 -10.85 -12.70
N GLY A 17 10.20 -9.60 -12.92
CA GLY A 17 10.49 -9.06 -14.25
C GLY A 17 9.54 -7.93 -14.69
N SER A 18 9.01 -8.01 -15.91
CA SER A 18 8.20 -6.96 -16.54
C SER A 18 6.82 -6.82 -15.90
N ALA A 19 6.39 -5.59 -15.60
CA ALA A 19 5.11 -5.28 -14.95
C ALA A 19 3.90 -5.15 -15.89
N GLN A 20 3.88 -5.88 -17.00
CA GLN A 20 2.81 -5.82 -18.01
C GLN A 20 1.48 -6.43 -17.54
N ASP A 21 1.54 -7.27 -16.51
CA ASP A 21 0.45 -8.00 -15.86
C ASP A 21 -0.25 -7.18 -14.77
N ILE A 22 0.47 -6.27 -14.11
CA ILE A 22 -0.03 -5.42 -13.01
C ILE A 22 -1.31 -4.64 -13.37
N PRO A 23 -1.45 -4.04 -14.57
CA PRO A 23 -2.67 -3.30 -14.88
C PRO A 23 -3.94 -4.14 -14.82
N GLU A 24 -3.87 -5.43 -15.17
CA GLU A 24 -5.03 -6.30 -15.11
C GLU A 24 -5.41 -6.63 -13.67
N MET A 25 -4.43 -6.89 -12.81
CA MET A 25 -4.65 -7.07 -11.37
C MET A 25 -5.33 -5.83 -10.76
N LEU A 26 -4.92 -4.62 -11.15
CA LEU A 26 -5.54 -3.37 -10.71
C LEU A 26 -6.97 -3.19 -11.25
N ARG A 27 -7.27 -3.64 -12.48
CA ARG A 27 -8.65 -3.65 -13.00
C ARG A 27 -9.55 -4.58 -12.19
N VAL A 28 -9.08 -5.80 -11.91
CA VAL A 28 -9.82 -6.77 -11.10
C VAL A 28 -10.07 -6.18 -9.71
N LEU A 29 -9.05 -5.55 -9.10
CA LEU A 29 -9.17 -4.89 -7.81
C LEU A 29 -10.25 -3.79 -7.83
N GLY A 30 -10.33 -3.01 -8.91
CA GLY A 30 -11.32 -1.95 -9.08
C GLY A 30 -12.75 -2.40 -9.33
N GLN A 31 -12.98 -3.66 -9.72
CA GLN A 31 -14.33 -4.19 -9.97
C GLN A 31 -15.07 -4.53 -8.68
N ASP A 32 -14.36 -4.95 -7.63
CA ASP A 32 -14.97 -5.39 -6.37
C ASP A 32 -14.02 -5.20 -5.17
N ALA A 33 -13.74 -3.93 -4.84
CA ALA A 33 -12.81 -3.55 -3.77
C ALA A 33 -13.21 -4.05 -2.37
N GLY A 34 -14.50 -4.27 -2.12
CA GLY A 34 -15.02 -4.66 -0.81
C GLY A 34 -15.16 -6.17 -0.59
N ARG A 35 -15.17 -6.98 -1.66
CA ARG A 35 -15.33 -8.45 -1.55
C ARG A 35 -14.02 -9.18 -1.23
N ILE A 36 -12.88 -8.59 -1.58
CA ILE A 36 -11.57 -9.22 -1.48
C ILE A 36 -10.90 -8.73 -0.21
N THR A 37 -11.19 -9.37 0.92
CA THR A 37 -10.73 -8.92 2.24
C THR A 37 -9.38 -9.52 2.65
N SER A 38 -9.09 -10.75 2.22
CA SER A 38 -7.85 -11.46 2.55
C SER A 38 -6.68 -11.06 1.64
N ILE A 39 -5.52 -10.83 2.25
CA ILE A 39 -4.26 -10.56 1.56
C ILE A 39 -3.77 -11.75 0.72
N ASP A 40 -4.15 -12.97 1.09
CA ASP A 40 -3.79 -14.22 0.39
C ASP A 40 -4.72 -14.51 -0.81
N SER A 41 -5.73 -13.66 -1.03
CA SER A 41 -6.65 -13.79 -2.17
C SER A 41 -6.20 -12.90 -3.33
N GLU A 42 -6.40 -13.37 -4.55
CA GLU A 42 -6.18 -12.53 -5.73
C GLU A 42 -7.20 -11.38 -5.80
N PRO A 43 -6.80 -10.18 -6.27
CA PRO A 43 -5.49 -9.85 -6.83
C PRO A 43 -4.46 -9.40 -5.78
N TRP A 44 -4.81 -9.34 -4.50
CA TRP A 44 -3.89 -8.84 -3.47
C TRP A 44 -2.65 -9.70 -3.33
N PHE A 45 -2.79 -11.03 -3.35
CA PHE A 45 -1.65 -11.93 -3.30
C PHE A 45 -0.65 -11.65 -4.43
N GLY A 46 -1.11 -11.60 -5.68
CA GLY A 46 -0.27 -11.27 -6.83
C GLY A 46 0.35 -9.87 -6.74
N LEU A 47 -0.43 -8.86 -6.35
CA LEU A 47 0.05 -7.49 -6.21
C LEU A 47 1.14 -7.37 -5.13
N TRP A 48 0.92 -7.93 -3.94
CA TRP A 48 1.91 -7.91 -2.86
C TRP A 48 3.18 -8.66 -3.25
N SER A 49 3.01 -9.88 -3.76
CA SER A 49 4.10 -10.75 -4.17
C SER A 49 5.00 -10.10 -5.24
N SER A 50 4.40 -9.39 -6.20
CA SER A 50 5.12 -8.72 -7.28
C SER A 50 5.66 -7.34 -6.90
N LEU A 51 4.90 -6.52 -6.17
CA LEU A 51 5.18 -5.09 -5.99
C LEU A 51 5.82 -4.75 -4.63
N CYS A 52 5.79 -5.64 -3.64
CA CYS A 52 6.40 -5.43 -2.34
C CYS A 52 6.98 -6.75 -1.82
N HIS A 53 7.97 -7.28 -2.55
CA HIS A 53 8.51 -8.60 -2.32
C HIS A 53 9.55 -8.58 -1.20
N GLN A 54 9.27 -9.23 -0.07
CA GLN A 54 10.17 -9.26 1.10
C GLN A 54 10.58 -7.84 1.55
N ASP A 55 9.63 -6.90 1.53
CA ASP A 55 9.79 -5.45 1.74
C ASP A 55 10.60 -4.67 0.70
N ASP A 56 11.02 -5.30 -0.41
CA ASP A 56 11.59 -4.58 -1.55
C ASP A 56 10.50 -4.13 -2.52
N VAL A 57 10.64 -2.91 -3.02
CA VAL A 57 9.72 -2.29 -3.96
C VAL A 57 10.41 -1.94 -5.28
N PHE A 58 9.61 -1.74 -6.30
CA PHE A 58 10.05 -1.63 -7.68
C PHE A 58 9.40 -0.42 -8.36
N GLU A 59 9.79 -0.15 -9.60
CA GLU A 59 9.22 0.94 -10.39
C GLU A 59 7.71 0.78 -10.57
N ALA A 60 7.25 -0.45 -10.77
CA ALA A 60 5.84 -0.79 -10.88
C ALA A 60 5.06 -0.50 -9.59
N SER A 61 5.70 -0.62 -8.42
CA SER A 61 5.08 -0.30 -7.13
C SER A 61 4.70 1.19 -7.08
N TYR A 62 5.59 2.06 -7.55
CA TYR A 62 5.32 3.49 -7.63
C TYR A 62 4.24 3.84 -8.66
N ALA A 63 4.15 3.09 -9.76
CA ALA A 63 3.09 3.25 -10.75
C ALA A 63 1.73 2.76 -10.22
N ALA A 64 1.70 1.72 -9.38
CA ALA A 64 0.49 1.10 -8.85
C ALA A 64 -0.14 1.88 -7.68
N VAL A 65 0.66 2.48 -6.78
CA VAL A 65 0.14 3.19 -5.59
C VAL A 65 -0.95 4.22 -5.93
N PRO A 66 -0.81 5.08 -6.94
CA PRO A 66 -1.88 6.00 -7.33
C PRO A 66 -3.20 5.32 -7.69
N HIS A 67 -3.17 4.14 -8.34
CA HIS A 67 -4.38 3.38 -8.67
C HIS A 67 -5.00 2.78 -7.43
N VAL A 68 -4.19 2.18 -6.55
CA VAL A 68 -4.69 1.62 -5.28
C VAL A 68 -5.39 2.67 -4.43
N VAL A 69 -4.78 3.85 -4.28
CA VAL A 69 -5.38 4.96 -3.52
C VAL A 69 -6.67 5.44 -4.19
N GLU A 70 -6.70 5.60 -5.52
CA GLU A 70 -7.90 6.04 -6.23
C GLU A 70 -9.04 5.01 -6.18
N ILE A 71 -8.73 3.72 -6.34
CA ILE A 71 -9.72 2.63 -6.25
C ILE A 71 -10.33 2.61 -4.85
N GLY A 72 -9.50 2.60 -3.80
CA GLY A 72 -9.98 2.59 -2.43
C GLY A 72 -10.84 3.82 -2.13
N THR A 73 -10.39 5.02 -2.52
CA THR A 73 -11.11 6.27 -2.22
C THR A 73 -12.51 6.31 -2.84
N ASN A 74 -12.71 5.65 -3.98
CA ASN A 74 -13.97 5.62 -4.71
C ASN A 74 -14.80 4.36 -4.43
N ALA A 75 -14.31 3.42 -3.61
CA ALA A 75 -15.03 2.22 -3.25
C ALA A 75 -16.22 2.56 -2.34
N ASN A 76 -17.28 1.77 -2.44
CA ASN A 76 -18.43 1.87 -1.55
C ASN A 76 -18.40 0.76 -0.51
N GLY A 77 -18.65 1.12 0.75
CA GLY A 77 -18.66 0.18 1.86
C GLY A 77 -17.25 -0.26 2.27
N PRO A 78 -17.17 -1.25 3.19
CA PRO A 78 -15.89 -1.71 3.73
C PRO A 78 -14.93 -2.19 2.65
N ILE A 79 -13.68 -1.80 2.78
CA ILE A 79 -12.58 -2.20 1.92
C ILE A 79 -11.54 -3.00 2.69
N SER A 80 -10.75 -3.81 1.98
CA SER A 80 -9.61 -4.49 2.61
C SER A 80 -8.61 -3.51 3.22
N PHE A 81 -8.04 -3.87 4.37
CA PHE A 81 -6.91 -3.15 4.98
C PHE A 81 -5.74 -2.95 4.01
N SER A 82 -5.60 -3.82 3.00
CA SER A 82 -4.56 -3.74 1.96
C SER A 82 -4.58 -2.41 1.19
N PHE A 83 -5.74 -1.76 1.06
CA PHE A 83 -5.82 -0.42 0.45
C PHE A 83 -5.07 0.65 1.25
N PHE A 84 -4.94 0.48 2.56
CA PHE A 84 -4.16 1.37 3.43
C PHE A 84 -2.72 0.86 3.58
N GLN A 85 -2.57 -0.44 3.83
CA GLN A 85 -1.27 -1.03 4.14
C GLN A 85 -0.33 -1.02 2.94
N PHE A 86 -0.82 -1.29 1.72
CA PHE A 86 0.03 -1.37 0.54
C PHE A 86 0.71 -0.01 0.21
N PRO A 87 -0.02 1.12 0.09
CA PRO A 87 0.63 2.43 -0.08
C PRO A 87 1.60 2.78 1.06
N ALA A 88 1.28 2.40 2.30
CA ALA A 88 2.14 2.63 3.45
C ALA A 88 3.45 1.84 3.35
N ALA A 89 3.36 0.56 3.05
CA ALA A 89 4.50 -0.34 2.85
C ALA A 89 5.41 0.16 1.73
N VAL A 90 4.82 0.58 0.60
CA VAL A 90 5.62 1.07 -0.54
C VAL A 90 6.43 2.31 -0.20
N GLU A 91 5.82 3.27 0.51
CA GLU A 91 6.53 4.48 0.94
C GLU A 91 7.57 4.19 2.03
N VAL A 92 7.29 3.28 2.98
CA VAL A 92 8.25 2.86 4.01
C VAL A 92 9.46 2.17 3.39
N ALA A 93 9.25 1.23 2.47
CA ALA A 93 10.32 0.55 1.74
C ALA A 93 11.19 1.56 0.97
N ARG A 94 10.55 2.47 0.23
CA ARG A 94 11.24 3.54 -0.50
C ARG A 94 12.10 4.42 0.42
N LYS A 95 11.55 4.84 1.56
CA LYS A 95 12.28 5.67 2.54
C LYS A 95 13.39 4.91 3.25
N SER A 96 13.29 3.59 3.33
CA SER A 96 14.30 2.71 3.91
C SER A 96 15.39 2.28 2.91
N GLY A 97 15.35 2.80 1.67
CA GLY A 97 16.32 2.44 0.63
C GLY A 97 16.09 1.05 0.02
N ARG A 98 14.91 0.46 0.22
CA ARG A 98 14.52 -0.87 -0.28
C ARG A 98 13.80 -0.80 -1.62
N GLY A 99 14.23 0.11 -2.49
CA GLY A 99 13.64 0.28 -3.81
C GLY A 99 14.42 1.26 -4.67
N PRO A 100 14.18 1.29 -5.99
CA PRO A 100 14.84 2.23 -6.88
C PRO A 100 14.37 3.66 -6.61
N GLU A 101 15.10 4.63 -7.16
CA GLU A 101 14.58 5.99 -7.28
C GLU A 101 13.27 6.00 -8.05
N VAL A 102 12.32 6.84 -7.62
CA VAL A 102 11.03 6.95 -8.32
C VAL A 102 11.27 7.49 -9.74
N PRO A 103 10.85 6.78 -10.80
CA PRO A 103 11.00 7.25 -12.18
C PRO A 103 10.42 8.64 -12.38
N PHE A 104 11.11 9.49 -13.14
CA PHE A 104 10.78 10.92 -13.27
C PHE A 104 9.33 11.17 -13.70
N ASP A 105 8.84 10.37 -14.64
CA ASP A 105 7.47 10.44 -15.17
C ASP A 105 6.41 9.93 -14.19
N LEU A 106 6.79 9.14 -13.18
CA LEU A 106 5.90 8.66 -12.12
C LEU A 106 5.87 9.57 -10.88
N LYS A 107 6.95 10.34 -10.62
CA LYS A 107 7.12 11.15 -9.40
C LYS A 107 5.89 11.97 -9.03
N PHE A 108 5.34 12.74 -9.99
CA PHE A 108 4.20 13.61 -9.71
C PHE A 108 2.98 12.81 -9.22
N ALA A 109 2.63 11.74 -9.93
CA ALA A 109 1.45 10.94 -9.59
C ALA A 109 1.64 10.19 -8.27
N TYR A 110 2.82 9.59 -8.08
CA TYR A 110 3.16 8.86 -6.87
C TYR A 110 3.11 9.76 -5.61
N PHE A 111 3.79 10.91 -5.62
CA PHE A 111 3.77 11.83 -4.46
C PHE A 111 2.43 12.56 -4.29
N ALA A 112 1.62 12.69 -5.34
CA ALA A 112 0.25 13.16 -5.18
C ALA A 112 -0.63 12.11 -4.49
N ALA A 113 -0.45 10.83 -4.82
CA ALA A 113 -1.19 9.73 -4.21
C ALA A 113 -0.87 9.58 -2.72
N THR A 114 0.39 9.71 -2.29
CA THR A 114 0.74 9.65 -0.86
C THR A 114 0.07 10.76 -0.05
N LYS A 115 -0.19 11.92 -0.65
CA LYS A 115 -0.96 13.01 -0.02
C LYS A 115 -2.47 12.75 0.01
N LYS A 116 -2.99 11.98 -0.95
CA LYS A 116 -4.41 11.59 -1.03
C LYS A 116 -4.78 10.42 -0.12
N ILE A 117 -3.82 9.83 0.60
CA ILE A 117 -4.10 8.81 1.62
C ILE A 117 -5.06 9.36 2.69
N ASP A 118 -4.97 10.65 3.03
CA ASP A 118 -5.93 11.27 3.96
C ASP A 118 -7.37 11.25 3.40
N ASP A 119 -7.55 11.40 2.08
CA ASP A 119 -8.87 11.33 1.43
C ASP A 119 -9.43 9.89 1.47
N LEU A 120 -8.57 8.90 1.21
CA LEU A 120 -8.89 7.47 1.35
C LEU A 120 -9.35 7.15 2.78
N ILE A 121 -8.57 7.56 3.79
CA ILE A 121 -8.94 7.35 5.20
C ILE A 121 -10.26 8.08 5.51
N ALA A 122 -10.42 9.31 5.03
CA ALA A 122 -11.63 10.10 5.27
C ALA A 122 -12.89 9.46 4.67
N ALA A 123 -12.78 8.72 3.56
CA ALA A 123 -13.89 8.01 2.95
C ALA A 123 -14.41 6.84 3.81
N HIS A 124 -13.51 6.16 4.53
CA HIS A 124 -13.83 4.94 5.29
C HIS A 124 -13.80 5.12 6.82
N ARG A 125 -13.53 6.32 7.34
CA ARG A 125 -13.35 6.59 8.79
C ARG A 125 -14.52 6.25 9.72
N ASN A 126 -15.71 6.04 9.16
CA ASN A 126 -16.93 5.76 9.93
C ASN A 126 -17.27 4.26 9.93
N GLU A 127 -16.48 3.44 9.25
CA GLU A 127 -16.63 2.00 9.24
C GLU A 127 -16.06 1.39 10.53
N ASP A 128 -16.55 0.21 10.89
CA ASP A 128 -15.93 -0.57 11.96
C ASP A 128 -14.62 -1.17 11.46
N TRP A 129 -13.55 -0.97 12.22
CA TRP A 129 -12.22 -1.50 11.89
C TRP A 129 -11.82 -2.59 12.87
N ASP A 130 -11.38 -3.72 12.34
CA ASP A 130 -10.58 -4.67 13.09
C ASP A 130 -9.17 -4.11 13.36
N ILE A 131 -8.38 -4.85 14.14
CA ILE A 131 -7.03 -4.42 14.53
C ILE A 131 -6.12 -4.25 13.31
N ASP A 132 -6.21 -5.13 12.31
CA ASP A 132 -5.38 -5.08 11.11
C ASP A 132 -5.69 -3.84 10.27
N THR A 133 -6.97 -3.50 10.11
CA THR A 133 -7.42 -2.29 9.43
C THR A 133 -6.99 -1.04 10.20
N LEU A 134 -7.17 -1.02 11.53
CA LEU A 134 -6.76 0.11 12.37
C LEU A 134 -5.25 0.37 12.24
N LEU A 135 -4.41 -0.66 12.42
CA LEU A 135 -2.95 -0.52 12.31
C LEU A 135 -2.55 -0.07 10.89
N SER A 136 -3.19 -0.61 9.86
CA SER A 136 -2.93 -0.23 8.47
C SER A 136 -3.30 1.23 8.19
N VAL A 137 -4.45 1.70 8.69
CA VAL A 137 -4.88 3.10 8.60
C VAL A 137 -3.91 4.03 9.33
N LEU A 138 -3.48 3.68 10.55
CA LEU A 138 -2.55 4.48 11.33
C LEU A 138 -1.17 4.58 10.65
N ALA A 139 -0.67 3.48 10.09
CA ALA A 139 0.57 3.47 9.31
C ALA A 139 0.44 4.34 8.05
N ALA A 140 -0.66 4.21 7.30
CA ALA A 140 -0.94 5.01 6.12
C ALA A 140 -1.04 6.50 6.46
N GLN A 141 -1.70 6.86 7.56
CA GLN A 141 -1.77 8.24 8.05
C GLN A 141 -0.39 8.79 8.42
N ALA A 142 0.43 8.00 9.12
CA ALA A 142 1.80 8.39 9.44
C ALA A 142 2.62 8.65 8.16
N VAL A 143 2.45 7.84 7.11
CA VAL A 143 3.00 8.10 5.77
C VAL A 143 2.50 9.41 5.18
N ALA A 144 1.19 9.67 5.19
CA ALA A 144 0.60 10.89 4.65
C ALA A 144 1.15 12.16 5.34
N LYS A 145 1.47 12.06 6.63
CA LYS A 145 2.11 13.13 7.42
C LYS A 145 3.64 13.18 7.31
N GLY A 146 4.27 12.30 6.52
CA GLY A 146 5.72 12.25 6.30
C GLY A 146 6.52 11.53 7.40
N ASN A 147 5.84 10.89 8.36
CA ASN A 147 6.45 10.19 9.50
C ASN A 147 6.70 8.70 9.21
N HIS A 148 7.52 8.42 8.19
CA HIS A 148 7.87 7.06 7.75
C HIS A 148 8.43 6.15 8.86
N ARG A 149 9.21 6.67 9.82
CA ARG A 149 9.68 5.90 10.98
C ARG A 149 8.54 5.41 11.88
N VAL A 150 7.52 6.25 12.08
CA VAL A 150 6.33 5.91 12.87
C VAL A 150 5.48 4.90 12.10
N ALA A 151 5.30 5.12 10.78
CA ALA A 151 4.60 4.17 9.92
C ALA A 151 5.24 2.77 9.98
N ALA A 152 6.57 2.70 9.83
CA ALA A 152 7.31 1.44 9.93
C ALA A 152 7.11 0.77 11.30
N ALA A 153 7.17 1.53 12.39
CA ALA A 153 6.94 0.98 13.73
C ALA A 153 5.53 0.40 13.88
N ILE A 154 4.51 1.13 13.43
CA ILE A 154 3.10 0.69 13.48
C ILE A 154 2.90 -0.59 12.66
N MET A 155 3.50 -0.68 11.47
CA MET A 155 3.40 -1.87 10.62
C MET A 155 4.02 -3.14 11.23
N ASN A 156 4.94 -2.99 12.19
CA ASN A 156 5.55 -4.11 12.90
C ASN A 156 4.80 -4.48 14.17
N LEU A 157 3.76 -3.72 14.56
CA LEU A 157 2.96 -4.05 15.73
C LEU A 157 2.15 -5.31 15.47
N ASP A 158 2.26 -6.25 16.40
CA ASP A 158 1.36 -7.38 16.58
C ASP A 158 0.93 -7.41 18.06
N ASP A 159 0.03 -8.31 18.43
CA ASP A 159 -0.46 -8.43 19.82
C ASP A 159 0.68 -8.62 20.82
N VAL A 160 1.73 -9.37 20.44
CA VAL A 160 2.88 -9.64 21.31
C VAL A 160 3.69 -8.37 21.54
N LEU A 161 4.02 -7.64 20.47
CA LEU A 161 4.81 -6.43 20.54
C LEU A 161 4.03 -5.30 21.22
N ILE A 162 2.72 -5.19 20.98
CA ILE A 162 1.84 -4.27 21.69
C ILE A 162 1.86 -4.56 23.19
N GLN A 163 1.70 -5.83 23.59
CA GLN A 163 1.71 -6.21 25.01
C GLN A 163 3.07 -5.89 25.65
N ARG A 164 4.18 -6.19 24.97
CA ARG A 164 5.52 -5.83 25.43
C ARG A 164 5.71 -4.32 25.60
N LEU A 165 5.15 -3.52 24.68
CA LEU A 165 5.18 -2.07 24.78
C LEU A 165 4.39 -1.55 25.98
N ILE A 166 3.22 -2.15 26.26
CA ILE A 166 2.38 -1.81 27.42
C ILE A 166 3.10 -2.13 28.73
N ASP A 167 3.72 -3.31 28.80
CA ASP A 167 4.39 -3.80 30.01
C ASP A 167 5.79 -3.19 30.20
N PHE A 168 6.26 -2.41 29.23
CA PHE A 168 7.66 -1.95 29.13
C PHE A 168 8.67 -3.11 29.21
N ASP A 169 8.30 -4.27 28.65
CA ASP A 169 9.08 -5.50 28.67
C ASP A 169 10.03 -5.59 27.46
N PHE A 170 11.16 -4.90 27.59
CA PHE A 170 12.24 -4.85 26.60
C PHE A 170 13.55 -5.44 27.11
N ALA A 171 13.55 -6.10 28.26
CA ALA A 171 14.71 -6.82 28.75
C ALA A 171 14.88 -8.11 27.92
N ASN A 172 16.11 -8.38 27.49
CA ASN A 172 16.48 -9.53 26.65
C ASN A 172 16.24 -10.88 27.33
#